data_AF-A0A0D6PCJ5-F1
#
_entry.id   AF-A0A0D6PCJ5-F1
#
_cell.length_a   1.000
_cell.length_b   1.000
_cell.length_c   1.000
_cell.angle_alpha   90.00
_cell.angle_beta   90.00
_cell.angle_gamma   90.00
#
_symmetry.space_group_name_H-M   'P 1'
#
loop_
_entity.id
_entity.type
_entity.pdbx_description
1 polymer ?
#
loop_
_entity_poly.entity_id
_entity_poly.type
_entity_poly.pdbx_seq_one_letter_code
_entity_poly.pdbx_strand_id
1 'polypeptide(L)'
;MIAQILASEHPARVLSLTSIMSGTGNPAMPQTAPDIMGLMLRPSPDPASDEACYLSHGIAFARRIADTAYPFDEEDYRTLIMKEIRRGYVPGGFGR
;
A
#
# COMPACT_ATOMS: atom_id res chain seq x y z
N MET A 1 12.89 -5.15 10.85
CA MET A 1 13.06 -4.13 11.90
C MET A 1 14.51 -3.65 12.06
N ILE A 2 15.34 -3.58 11.00
CA ILE A 2 16.77 -3.23 11.15
C ILE A 2 16.96 -1.80 11.70
N ALA A 3 16.31 -0.81 11.09
CA ALA A 3 16.43 0.58 11.51
C ALA A 3 15.90 0.84 12.94
N GLN A 4 14.84 0.12 13.34
CA GLN A 4 14.30 0.20 14.70
C GLN A 4 15.28 -0.38 15.74
N ILE A 5 15.92 -1.52 15.43
CA ILE A 5 16.96 -2.11 16.28
C ILE A 5 18.16 -1.16 16.40
N LEU A 6 18.64 -0.60 15.29
CA LEU A 6 19.74 0.36 15.29
C LEU A 6 19.42 1.59 16.17
N ALA A 7 18.22 2.16 16.03
CA ALA A 7 17.79 3.29 16.83
C ALA A 7 17.67 2.97 18.32
N SER A 8 17.26 1.73 18.65
CA SER A 8 17.10 1.26 20.03
C SER A 8 18.43 0.93 20.70
N GLU A 9 19.33 0.21 20.02
CA GLU A 9 20.59 -0.29 20.59
C GLU A 9 21.74 0.74 20.48
N HIS A 10 21.65 1.66 19.52
CA HIS A 10 22.68 2.67 19.27
C HIS A 10 22.09 4.10 19.16
N PRO A 11 21.37 4.60 20.18
CA PRO A 11 20.66 5.88 20.10
C PRO A 11 21.61 7.07 19.85
N ALA A 12 22.86 7.01 20.33
CA ALA A 12 23.87 8.05 20.06
C ALA A 12 24.29 8.15 18.58
N ARG A 13 23.90 7.18 17.73
CA ARG A 13 24.21 7.15 16.29
C ARG A 13 22.99 7.43 15.41
N VAL A 14 21.79 7.59 15.99
CA VAL A 14 20.55 7.82 15.25
C VAL A 14 19.89 9.10 15.77
N LEU A 15 19.99 10.18 14.99
CA LEU A 15 19.39 11.47 15.35
C LEU A 15 17.85 11.39 15.38
N SER A 16 17.25 10.69 14.42
CA SER A 16 15.81 10.43 14.37
C SER A 16 15.51 9.22 13.48
N LEU A 17 14.33 8.62 13.66
CA LEU A 17 13.82 7.52 12.84
C LEU A 17 12.36 7.81 12.47
N THR A 18 12.07 7.85 11.17
CA THR A 18 10.70 7.79 10.65
C THR A 18 10.39 6.37 10.22
N SER A 19 9.43 5.73 10.87
CA SER A 19 9.01 4.36 10.55
C SER A 19 7.67 4.37 9.83
N ILE A 20 7.64 3.81 8.62
CA ILE A 20 6.45 3.72 7.76
C ILE A 20 6.30 2.26 7.33
N MET A 21 5.06 1.75 7.30
CA MET A 21 4.75 0.34 6.98
C MET A 21 5.48 -0.68 7.89
N SER A 22 5.65 -0.37 9.17
CA SER A 22 6.29 -1.26 10.15
C SER A 22 5.29 -1.98 11.06
N GLY A 23 5.57 -3.23 11.41
CA GLY A 23 4.92 -3.94 12.52
C GLY A 23 5.83 -4.05 13.74
N THR A 24 5.27 -4.48 14.88
CA THR A 24 6.02 -4.74 16.13
C THR A 24 6.67 -6.11 16.17
N GLY A 25 6.35 -7.01 15.22
CA GLY A 25 6.78 -8.41 15.22
C GLY A 25 6.08 -9.29 16.25
N ASN A 26 5.15 -8.74 17.05
CA ASN A 26 4.36 -9.50 18.01
C ASN A 26 3.37 -10.43 17.27
N PRO A 27 3.46 -11.76 17.44
CA PRO A 27 2.57 -12.71 16.75
C PRO A 27 1.10 -12.60 17.19
N ALA A 28 0.81 -11.99 18.34
CA ALA A 28 -0.55 -11.75 18.81
C ALA A 28 -1.24 -10.54 18.15
N MET A 29 -0.53 -9.80 17.27
CA MET A 29 -1.14 -8.68 16.56
C MET A 29 -2.28 -9.16 15.65
N PRO A 30 -3.37 -8.38 15.55
CA PRO A 30 -4.43 -8.66 14.59
C PRO A 30 -3.86 -8.82 13.19
N GLN A 31 -4.25 -9.92 12.53
CA GLN A 31 -3.89 -10.14 11.14
C GLN A 31 -4.75 -9.26 10.22
N THR A 32 -4.24 -9.00 9.02
CA THR A 32 -5.02 -8.36 7.96
C THR A 32 -6.32 -9.12 7.73
N ALA A 33 -7.43 -8.39 7.58
CA ALA A 33 -8.73 -9.01 7.31
C ALA A 33 -8.67 -9.86 6.02
N PRO A 34 -9.29 -11.06 6.00
CA PRO A 34 -9.15 -11.99 4.88
C PRO A 34 -9.57 -11.42 3.51
N ASP A 35 -10.58 -10.54 3.51
CA ASP A 35 -11.07 -9.87 2.30
C ASP A 35 -10.07 -8.84 1.76
N ILE A 36 -9.41 -8.08 2.65
CA ILE A 36 -8.33 -7.15 2.28
C ILE A 36 -7.15 -7.94 1.71
N MET A 37 -6.75 -9.04 2.37
CA MET A 37 -5.68 -9.90 1.87
C MET A 37 -6.03 -10.48 0.50
N GLY A 38 -7.28 -10.91 0.30
CA GLY A 38 -7.77 -11.39 -0.99
C GLY A 38 -7.75 -10.33 -2.09
N LEU A 39 -8.02 -9.06 -1.77
CA LEU A 39 -7.88 -7.95 -2.71
C LEU A 39 -6.40 -7.66 -3.03
N MET A 40 -5.52 -7.66 -2.03
CA MET A 40 -4.08 -7.41 -2.22
C MET A 40 -3.40 -8.48 -3.08
N LEU A 41 -3.77 -9.75 -2.90
CA LEU A 41 -3.16 -10.88 -3.62
C LEU A 41 -3.81 -11.16 -4.97
N ARG A 42 -4.93 -10.50 -5.28
CA ARG A 42 -5.61 -10.66 -6.57
C ARG A 42 -4.70 -10.14 -7.68
N PRO A 43 -4.54 -10.87 -8.80
CA PRO A 43 -3.84 -10.36 -9.96
C PRO A 43 -4.46 -9.03 -10.41
N SER A 44 -3.63 -8.00 -10.51
CA SER A 44 -4.04 -6.72 -11.10
C SER A 44 -4.29 -6.91 -12.60
N PRO A 45 -5.33 -6.28 -13.16
CA PRO A 45 -5.47 -6.14 -14.61
C PRO A 45 -4.24 -5.48 -15.24
N ASP A 46 -4.04 -5.68 -16.54
CA ASP A 46 -3.03 -4.93 -17.30
C ASP A 46 -3.67 -3.64 -17.87
N PRO A 47 -3.22 -2.44 -17.43
CA PRO A 47 -3.77 -1.17 -17.89
C PRO A 47 -3.59 -0.92 -19.39
N ALA A 48 -2.63 -1.57 -20.06
CA ALA A 48 -2.47 -1.47 -21.51
C ALA A 48 -3.56 -2.23 -22.28
N SER A 49 -4.15 -3.25 -21.66
CA SER A 49 -5.22 -4.06 -22.24
C SER A 49 -6.62 -3.59 -21.82
N ASP A 50 -6.78 -3.15 -20.57
CA ASP A 50 -8.05 -2.74 -20.00
C ASP A 50 -7.84 -1.72 -18.86
N GLU A 51 -7.68 -0.47 -19.26
CA GLU A 51 -7.49 0.67 -18.34
C GLU A 51 -8.68 0.84 -17.39
N ALA A 52 -9.91 0.60 -17.87
CA ALA A 52 -11.11 0.75 -17.06
C ALA A 52 -11.19 -0.30 -15.95
N CYS A 53 -10.87 -1.56 -16.26
CA CYS A 53 -10.78 -2.63 -15.28
C CYS A 53 -9.65 -2.37 -14.28
N TYR A 54 -8.48 -1.93 -14.74
CA TYR A 54 -7.38 -1.54 -13.86
C TYR A 54 -7.77 -0.44 -12.87
N LEU A 55 -8.42 0.61 -13.38
CA LEU A 55 -8.88 1.75 -12.59
C LEU A 55 -9.91 1.31 -11.54
N SER A 56 -10.91 0.52 -11.95
CA SER A 56 -11.93 0.00 -11.01
C SER A 56 -11.33 -0.93 -9.95
N HIS A 57 -10.33 -1.74 -10.31
CA HIS A 57 -9.58 -2.58 -9.38
C HIS A 57 -8.85 -1.74 -8.32
N GLY A 58 -8.12 -0.70 -8.76
CA GLY A 58 -7.42 0.21 -7.86
C GLY A 58 -8.35 0.99 -6.94
N ILE A 59 -9.46 1.52 -7.46
CA ILE A 59 -10.48 2.23 -6.67
C ILE A 59 -11.13 1.30 -5.65
N ALA A 60 -11.48 0.08 -6.03
CA ALA A 60 -12.08 -0.89 -5.12
C ALA A 60 -11.15 -1.20 -3.93
N PHE A 61 -9.86 -1.36 -4.20
CA PHE A 61 -8.86 -1.56 -3.16
C PHE A 61 -8.70 -0.32 -2.28
N ALA A 62 -8.51 0.87 -2.88
CA ALA A 62 -8.37 2.14 -2.16
C ALA A 62 -9.56 2.43 -1.25
N ARG A 63 -10.79 2.24 -1.74
CA ARG A 63 -12.02 2.42 -0.97
C ARG A 63 -12.11 1.47 0.21
N ARG A 64 -11.62 0.24 0.06
CA ARG A 64 -11.67 -0.78 1.12
C ARG A 64 -10.69 -0.51 2.26
N ILE A 65 -9.55 0.10 1.97
CA ILE A 65 -8.52 0.44 2.97
C ILE A 65 -8.64 1.87 3.49
N ALA A 66 -9.50 2.69 2.88
CA ALA A 66 -9.74 4.05 3.32
C ALA A 66 -10.35 4.08 4.73
N ASP A 67 -9.88 5.03 5.54
CA ASP A 67 -10.44 5.29 6.85
C ASP A 67 -11.82 5.97 6.72
N THR A 68 -12.68 5.73 7.70
CA THR A 68 -13.95 6.43 7.88
C THR A 68 -13.79 7.86 8.37
N ALA A 69 -12.62 8.22 8.92
CA ALA A 69 -12.36 9.56 9.43
C ALA A 69 -12.36 10.65 8.33
N TYR A 70 -12.12 10.27 7.08
CA TYR A 70 -12.09 11.18 5.93
C TYR A 70 -12.98 10.64 4.80
N PRO A 71 -13.79 11.49 4.14
CA PRO A 71 -14.57 11.06 2.99
C PRO A 71 -13.68 10.49 1.89
N PHE A 72 -14.09 9.36 1.31
CA PHE A 72 -13.42 8.79 0.16
C PHE A 72 -13.80 9.56 -1.11
N ASP A 73 -12.87 10.34 -1.65
CA ASP A 73 -13.02 11.03 -2.94
C ASP A 73 -12.56 10.12 -4.08
N GLU A 74 -13.50 9.55 -4.80
CA GLU A 74 -13.20 8.64 -5.91
C GLU A 74 -12.46 9.34 -7.07
N GLU A 75 -12.72 10.61 -7.33
CA GLU A 75 -12.11 11.35 -8.44
C GLU A 75 -10.65 11.69 -8.16
N ASP A 76 -10.32 11.97 -6.89
CA ASP A 76 -8.93 12.14 -6.46
C ASP A 76 -8.13 10.84 -6.64
N TYR A 77 -8.69 9.70 -6.22
CA TYR A 77 -8.06 8.40 -6.43
C TYR A 77 -7.95 8.03 -7.90
N ARG A 78 -8.97 8.34 -8.72
CA ARG A 78 -8.90 8.17 -10.18
C ARG A 78 -7.73 8.94 -10.75
N THR A 79 -7.62 10.22 -10.40
CA THR A 79 -6.56 11.10 -10.85
C THR A 79 -5.18 10.59 -10.42
N LEU A 80 -5.04 10.11 -9.19
CA LEU A 80 -3.80 9.55 -8.66
C LEU A 80 -3.37 8.29 -9.42
N ILE A 81 -4.27 7.30 -9.55
CA ILE A 81 -3.98 6.04 -10.23
C ILE A 81 -3.55 6.30 -11.68
N MET A 82 -4.24 7.21 -12.38
CA MET A 82 -3.87 7.59 -13.75
C MET A 82 -2.49 8.26 -13.83
N LYS A 83 -2.11 9.06 -12.83
CA LYS A 83 -0.75 9.63 -12.75
C LYS A 83 0.31 8.56 -12.54
N GLU A 84 0.03 7.54 -11.73
CA GLU A 84 0.95 6.44 -11.47
C GLU A 84 1.21 5.60 -12.72
N ILE A 85 0.15 5.26 -13.48
CA ILE A 85 0.28 4.56 -14.77
C ILE A 85 1.16 5.37 -15.73
N ARG A 86 0.91 6.68 -15.86
CA ARG A 86 1.71 7.59 -16.72
C ARG A 86 3.15 7.71 -16.26
N ARG A 87 3.42 7.64 -14.95
CA ARG A 87 4.78 7.66 -14.38
C ARG A 87 5.57 6.44 -14.78
N GLY A 88 4.92 5.29 -14.86
CA GLY A 88 5.49 4.04 -15.32
C GLY A 88 4.82 2.83 -14.68
N TYR A 89 4.35 1.91 -15.51
CA TYR A 89 3.77 0.64 -15.10
C TYR A 89 4.75 -0.51 -15.37
N VAL A 90 5.05 -1.31 -14.34
CA VAL A 90 5.90 -2.50 -14.43
C VAL A 90 5.13 -3.70 -13.85
N PRO A 91 4.62 -4.61 -14.71
CA PRO A 91 3.95 -5.83 -14.26
C PRO A 91 4.84 -6.62 -13.28
N GLY A 92 4.26 -7.03 -12.14
CA GLY A 92 4.99 -7.83 -11.13
C GLY A 92 6.10 -7.09 -10.38
N GLY A 93 6.22 -5.77 -10.52
CA GLY A 93 7.27 -4.98 -9.85
C GLY A 93 7.18 -4.94 -8.32
N PHE A 94 6.05 -5.33 -7.72
CA PHE A 94 5.79 -5.21 -6.28
C PHE A 94 6.46 -6.30 -5.42
N GLY A 95 6.82 -7.45 -6.00
CA GLY A 95 7.25 -8.64 -5.25
C GLY A 95 8.76 -8.79 -5.07
N ARG A 96 9.53 -7.70 -5.19
CA ARG A 96 11.01 -7.72 -5.17
C ARG A 96 11.59 -7.39 -3.81
#